data_AF-T0V7M7-F1
#
_entry.id   AF-T0V7M7-F1
#
_cell.length_a   1.000
_cell.length_b   1.000
_cell.length_c   1.000
_cell.angle_alpha   90.00
_cell.angle_beta   90.00
_cell.angle_gamma   90.00
#
_symmetry.space_group_name_H-M   'P 1'
#
loop_
_entity.id
_entity.type
_entity.pdbx_description
1 polymer ?
#
loop_
_entity_poly.entity_id
_entity_poly.type
_entity_poly.pdbx_seq_one_letter_code
_entity_poly.pdbx_strand_id
1 'polypeptide(L)'
;MPVDKNKKIEKILNAPTLNLLISVNSKTVDKVRDPITNQTSIHLETGTIHIENFDANKDYFKLRVLKMLDLLILLVGKKNQYRLSEEEAINCLVEFSIKQYAELMGKSKPASISTKKNVRRIIEEALSLLNDLSISTTEKRKSEIKEFKDMKLIEEFKCKKGVYTVQLTEKFVRYLITSYVTNFPLRLFKIDERSKNVYSLAKKLVYHQSINNNRKKKFMKSYQLNLY
;
A
#
# COMPACT_ATOMS: atom_id res chain seq x y z
N MET A 1 -13.56 -10.27 -2.69
CA MET A 1 -13.77 -10.41 -4.15
C MET A 1 -12.60 -11.16 -4.78
N PRO A 2 -12.80 -12.03 -5.80
CA PRO A 2 -11.71 -12.79 -6.40
C PRO A 2 -10.78 -11.89 -7.23
N VAL A 3 -9.48 -12.11 -7.10
CA VAL A 3 -8.49 -11.60 -8.05
C VAL A 3 -8.60 -12.48 -9.30
N ASP A 4 -8.93 -11.88 -10.44
CA ASP A 4 -9.06 -12.60 -11.71
C ASP A 4 -7.70 -13.22 -12.10
N LYS A 5 -7.68 -14.54 -12.26
CA LYS A 5 -6.47 -15.32 -12.54
C LYS A 5 -5.89 -15.04 -13.93
N ASN A 6 -6.70 -14.53 -14.85
CA ASN A 6 -6.29 -14.21 -16.22
C ASN A 6 -5.80 -12.76 -16.36
N LYS A 7 -6.15 -11.90 -15.41
CA LYS A 7 -5.81 -10.48 -15.47
C LYS A 7 -4.38 -10.26 -14.99
N LYS A 8 -3.46 -10.06 -15.95
CA LYS A 8 -2.02 -9.88 -15.67
C LYS A 8 -1.69 -8.54 -15.02
N ILE A 9 -2.57 -7.54 -15.17
CA ILE A 9 -2.37 -6.14 -14.78
C ILE A 9 -3.66 -5.60 -14.17
N GLU A 10 -3.58 -5.00 -12.98
CA GLU A 10 -4.69 -4.33 -12.31
C GLU A 10 -4.41 -2.84 -12.12
N LYS A 11 -5.45 -2.04 -11.89
CA LYS A 11 -5.26 -0.64 -11.47
C LYS A 11 -5.05 -0.59 -9.96
N ILE A 12 -4.01 0.11 -9.51
CA ILE A 12 -3.71 0.39 -8.10
C ILE A 12 -3.60 1.89 -7.88
N LEU A 13 -3.99 2.33 -6.69
CA LEU A 13 -3.77 3.70 -6.22
C LEU A 13 -2.27 3.89 -5.93
N ASN A 14 -1.70 4.97 -6.44
CA ASN A 14 -0.29 5.28 -6.35
C ASN A 14 -0.09 6.59 -5.61
N ALA A 15 0.23 6.46 -4.33
CA ALA A 15 0.55 7.56 -3.44
C ALA A 15 2.09 7.71 -3.34
N PRO A 16 2.68 8.84 -3.80
CA PRO A 16 4.13 9.05 -3.85
C PRO A 16 4.88 8.65 -2.58
N THR A 17 4.41 9.11 -1.42
CA THR A 17 5.10 8.83 -0.14
C THR A 17 5.09 7.35 0.22
N LEU A 18 4.05 6.59 -0.16
CA LEU A 18 4.02 5.14 0.08
C LEU A 18 5.08 4.37 -0.73
N ASN A 19 5.57 4.96 -1.82
CA ASN A 19 6.61 4.35 -2.65
C ASN A 19 7.99 4.44 -1.99
N LEU A 20 8.20 5.43 -1.13
CA LEU A 20 9.43 5.63 -0.38
C LEU A 20 9.61 4.57 0.72
N LEU A 21 8.52 3.94 1.18
CA LEU A 21 8.56 2.88 2.20
C LEU A 21 9.45 1.69 1.78
N ILE A 22 9.58 1.47 0.47
CA ILE A 22 10.37 0.37 -0.09
C ILE A 22 11.88 0.59 0.11
N SER A 23 12.31 1.86 0.09
CA SER A 23 13.71 2.26 0.31
C SER A 23 14.08 2.35 1.79
N VAL A 24 13.10 2.30 2.71
CA VAL A 24 13.38 2.37 4.14
C VAL A 24 14.10 1.09 4.58
N ASN A 25 15.31 1.28 5.08
CA ASN A 25 16.03 0.26 5.81
C ASN A 25 16.00 0.61 7.29
N SER A 26 15.20 -0.14 8.05
CA SER A 26 15.01 0.05 9.49
C SER A 26 16.33 0.01 10.28
N LYS A 27 17.38 -0.63 9.76
CA LYS A 27 18.69 -0.68 10.43
C LYS A 27 19.53 0.58 10.26
N THR A 28 19.39 1.27 9.12
CA THR A 28 20.29 2.37 8.74
C THR A 28 19.62 3.74 8.71
N VAL A 29 18.29 3.78 8.78
CA VAL A 29 17.56 5.04 8.76
C VAL A 29 17.61 5.71 10.13
N ASP A 30 17.78 7.03 10.13
CA ASP A 30 17.67 7.85 11.33
C ASP A 30 16.26 7.77 11.91
N LYS A 31 16.21 7.69 13.24
CA LYS A 31 14.99 7.52 14.01
C LYS A 31 14.96 8.56 15.11
N VAL A 32 13.82 9.22 15.24
CA VAL A 32 13.56 10.16 16.35
C VAL A 32 12.49 9.53 17.23
N ARG A 33 12.82 9.25 18.49
CA ARG A 33 11.86 8.71 19.46
C ARG A 33 11.32 9.84 20.31
N ASP A 34 9.99 9.96 20.34
CA ASP A 34 9.30 10.83 21.27
C ASP A 34 9.19 10.10 22.63
N PRO A 35 9.79 10.64 23.71
CA PRO A 35 9.77 10.01 25.02
C PRO A 35 8.40 10.03 25.69
N ILE A 36 7.49 10.92 25.30
CA ILE A 36 6.17 11.10 25.90
C ILE A 36 5.18 10.10 25.29
N THR A 37 5.13 10.05 23.96
CA THR A 37 4.17 9.20 23.22
C THR A 37 4.71 7.80 22.95
N ASN A 38 6.00 7.55 23.22
CA ASN A 38 6.73 6.33 22.84
C ASN A 38 6.70 6.05 21.32
N GLN A 39 6.39 7.07 20.52
CA GLN A 39 6.32 6.97 19.08
C GLN A 39 7.72 7.14 18.48
N THR A 40 8.06 6.32 17.47
CA THR A 40 9.31 6.47 16.71
C THR A 40 9.00 7.00 15.32
N SER A 41 9.64 8.10 14.96
CA SER A 41 9.49 8.77 13.68
C SER A 41 10.68 8.51 12.77
N ILE A 42 10.41 8.24 11.50
CA ILE A 42 11.38 8.08 10.42
C ILE A 42 11.09 9.14 9.37
N HIS A 43 12.01 10.07 9.17
CA HIS A 43 11.89 11.12 8.17
C HIS A 43 12.23 10.58 6.76
N LEU A 44 11.37 10.90 5.81
CA LEU A 44 11.51 10.63 4.39
C LEU A 44 11.62 11.96 3.63
N GLU A 45 11.97 11.91 2.35
CA GLU A 45 12.06 13.11 1.51
C GLU A 45 10.76 13.93 1.45
N THR A 46 9.59 13.29 1.46
CA THR A 46 8.27 13.94 1.29
C THR A 46 7.30 13.68 2.44
N GLY A 47 7.76 13.17 3.57
CA GLY A 47 6.90 12.85 4.69
C GLY A 47 7.64 12.20 5.86
N THR A 48 6.88 11.79 6.87
CA THR A 48 7.37 11.13 8.06
C THR A 48 6.52 9.89 8.31
N ILE A 49 7.15 8.77 8.58
CA ILE A 49 6.47 7.56 9.07
C ILE A 49 6.56 7.61 10.57
N HIS A 50 5.46 7.36 11.25
CA HIS A 50 5.45 7.17 12.69
C HIS A 50 5.09 5.72 13.01
N ILE A 51 5.78 5.18 14.01
CA ILE A 51 5.63 3.81 14.49
C ILE A 51 5.24 3.90 15.96
N GLU A 52 3.99 3.55 16.26
CA GLU A 52 3.52 3.31 17.61
C GLU A 52 4.23 2.07 18.18
N ASN A 53 4.64 2.10 19.46
CA ASN A 53 5.23 0.95 20.15
C ASN A 53 6.42 0.31 19.39
N PHE A 54 7.35 1.14 18.92
CA PHE A 54 8.50 0.68 18.14
C PHE A 54 9.30 -0.41 18.86
N ASP A 55 9.48 -1.54 18.18
CA ASP A 55 10.33 -2.64 18.62
C ASP A 55 11.52 -2.79 17.66
N ALA A 56 12.73 -2.57 18.16
CA ALA A 56 13.96 -2.66 17.40
C ALA A 56 14.23 -4.06 16.81
N ASN A 57 13.58 -5.10 17.33
CA ASN A 57 13.69 -6.47 16.82
C ASN A 57 12.73 -6.75 15.65
N LYS A 58 11.77 -5.85 15.39
CA LYS A 58 10.81 -5.99 14.31
C LYS A 58 11.29 -5.23 13.07
N ASP A 59 11.23 -5.90 11.91
CA ASP A 59 11.37 -5.23 10.62
C ASP A 59 9.99 -4.85 10.07
N TYR A 60 9.62 -3.58 10.28
CA TYR A 60 8.37 -2.98 9.82
C TYR A 60 8.30 -2.82 8.28
N PHE A 61 9.44 -2.84 7.58
CA PHE A 61 9.51 -2.61 6.12
C PHE A 61 10.05 -3.83 5.36
N LYS A 62 9.91 -5.04 5.93
CA LYS A 62 10.16 -6.29 5.22
C LYS A 62 9.17 -6.49 4.07
N LEU A 63 9.59 -7.27 3.08
CA LEU A 63 8.86 -7.37 1.81
C LEU A 63 7.39 -7.81 1.96
N ARG A 64 7.09 -8.75 2.86
CA ARG A 64 5.72 -9.23 3.11
C ARG A 64 4.78 -8.14 3.65
N VAL A 65 5.30 -7.19 4.43
CA VAL A 65 4.52 -6.06 4.98
C VAL A 65 4.18 -5.10 3.86
N LEU A 66 5.16 -4.75 3.04
CA LEU A 66 4.97 -3.88 1.87
C LEU A 66 3.99 -4.49 0.85
N LYS A 67 4.06 -5.81 0.62
CA LYS A 67 3.09 -6.52 -0.21
C LYS A 67 1.69 -6.56 0.40
N MET A 68 1.58 -6.68 1.72
CA MET A 68 0.28 -6.58 2.38
C MET A 68 -0.33 -5.19 2.17
N LEU A 69 0.47 -4.13 2.36
CA LEU A 69 0.04 -2.77 2.08
C LEU A 69 -0.44 -2.61 0.63
N ASP A 70 0.33 -3.10 -0.34
CA ASP A 70 -0.07 -3.05 -1.76
C ASP A 70 -1.36 -3.83 -2.05
N LEU A 71 -1.60 -4.95 -1.37
CA LEU A 71 -2.87 -5.68 -1.45
C LEU A 71 -4.04 -4.85 -0.88
N LEU A 72 -3.87 -4.23 0.28
CA LEU A 72 -4.92 -3.41 0.89
C LEU A 72 -5.28 -2.23 -0.03
N ILE A 73 -4.28 -1.54 -0.58
CA ILE A 73 -4.47 -0.45 -1.53
C ILE A 73 -5.20 -0.92 -2.80
N LEU A 74 -4.83 -2.09 -3.33
CA LEU A 74 -5.51 -2.71 -4.46
C LEU A 74 -7.00 -2.98 -4.15
N LEU A 75 -7.31 -3.49 -2.96
CA LEU A 75 -8.69 -3.78 -2.55
C LEU A 75 -9.51 -2.50 -2.35
N VAL A 76 -8.92 -1.45 -1.75
CA VAL A 76 -9.55 -0.13 -1.63
C VAL A 76 -9.91 0.41 -3.01
N GLY A 77 -8.96 0.36 -3.96
CA GLY A 77 -9.16 0.85 -5.32
C GLY A 77 -10.19 0.06 -6.13
N LYS A 78 -10.60 -1.14 -5.67
CA LYS A 78 -11.70 -1.93 -6.27
C LYS A 78 -13.06 -1.60 -5.66
N LYS A 79 -13.10 -1.16 -4.40
CA LYS A 79 -14.34 -0.87 -3.67
C LYS A 79 -14.77 0.60 -3.76
N ASN A 80 -13.86 1.49 -4.12
CA ASN A 80 -14.11 2.93 -4.13
C ASN A 80 -13.99 3.49 -5.55
N GLN A 81 -14.78 4.53 -5.82
CA GLN A 81 -14.59 5.37 -6.99
C GLN A 81 -13.40 6.30 -6.78
N TYR A 82 -12.79 6.76 -7.88
CA TYR A 82 -11.60 7.62 -7.83
C TYR A 82 -12.01 9.09 -7.84
N ARG A 83 -11.24 9.92 -7.15
CA ARG A 83 -11.40 11.40 -7.12
C ARG A 83 -12.75 11.86 -6.58
N LEU A 84 -13.23 11.15 -5.58
CA LEU A 84 -14.38 11.58 -4.81
C LEU A 84 -14.07 12.87 -4.03
N SER A 85 -15.09 13.69 -3.80
CA SER A 85 -15.05 14.84 -2.91
C SER A 85 -14.92 14.40 -1.44
N GLU A 86 -14.68 15.34 -0.54
CA GLU A 86 -14.58 15.05 0.90
C GLU A 86 -15.92 14.63 1.52
N GLU A 87 -17.04 14.99 0.90
CA GLU A 87 -18.39 14.71 1.39
C GLU A 87 -18.92 13.34 0.92
N GLU A 88 -18.33 12.79 -0.13
CA GLU A 88 -18.77 11.51 -0.68
C GLU A 88 -18.39 10.34 0.24
N ALA A 89 -19.33 9.40 0.36
CA ALA A 89 -19.16 8.20 1.16
C ALA A 89 -18.07 7.30 0.57
N ILE A 90 -17.19 6.79 1.44
CA ILE A 90 -16.10 5.89 1.08
C ILE A 90 -16.25 4.56 1.81
N ASN A 91 -15.71 3.51 1.21
CA ASN A 91 -15.65 2.18 1.80
C ASN A 91 -14.25 1.92 2.37
N CYS A 92 -14.16 1.93 3.69
CA CYS A 92 -12.93 1.65 4.44
C CYS A 92 -12.72 0.16 4.74
N LEU A 93 -13.73 -0.67 4.52
CA LEU A 93 -13.70 -2.09 4.87
C LEU A 93 -13.20 -2.92 3.70
N VAL A 94 -12.07 -3.62 3.85
CA VAL A 94 -11.55 -4.55 2.83
C VAL A 94 -11.53 -5.98 3.35
N GLU A 95 -11.73 -6.94 2.43
CA GLU A 95 -11.86 -8.35 2.78
C GLU A 95 -11.12 -9.25 1.80
N PHE A 96 -10.42 -10.24 2.34
CA PHE A 96 -9.74 -11.27 1.57
C PHE A 96 -9.60 -12.57 2.38
N SER A 97 -9.60 -13.71 1.70
CA SER A 97 -9.38 -15.00 2.34
C SER A 97 -7.90 -15.40 2.36
N ILE A 98 -7.53 -16.27 3.31
CA ILE A 98 -6.22 -16.93 3.37
C ILE A 98 -5.88 -17.59 2.02
N LYS A 99 -6.88 -18.24 1.40
CA LYS A 99 -6.72 -18.90 0.09
C LYS A 99 -6.37 -17.88 -1.00
N GLN A 100 -7.10 -16.77 -1.08
CA GLN A 100 -6.84 -15.72 -2.07
C GLN A 100 -5.45 -15.11 -1.90
N TYR A 101 -5.04 -14.82 -0.66
CA TYR A 101 -3.69 -14.32 -0.38
C TYR A 101 -2.62 -15.35 -0.80
N ALA A 102 -2.80 -16.62 -0.43
CA ALA A 102 -1.86 -17.68 -0.78
C ALA A 102 -1.69 -17.85 -2.31
N GLU A 103 -2.79 -17.81 -3.05
CA GLU A 103 -2.79 -17.86 -4.52
C GLU A 103 -2.10 -16.65 -5.14
N LEU A 104 -2.36 -15.45 -4.62
CA LEU A 104 -1.75 -14.20 -5.08
C LEU A 104 -0.23 -14.19 -4.86
N MET A 105 0.22 -14.68 -3.70
CA MET A 105 1.64 -14.82 -3.35
C MET A 105 2.30 -16.03 -4.04
N GLY A 106 1.58 -16.80 -4.85
CA GLY A 106 2.14 -17.93 -5.61
C GLY A 106 2.53 -19.14 -4.75
N LYS A 107 1.92 -19.34 -3.58
CA LYS A 107 2.24 -20.48 -2.71
C LYS A 107 1.76 -21.80 -3.32
N SER A 108 2.63 -22.81 -3.28
CA SER A 108 2.28 -24.17 -3.66
C SER A 108 1.23 -24.76 -2.72
N LYS A 109 0.24 -25.49 -3.27
CA LYS A 109 -0.83 -26.16 -2.52
C LYS A 109 -1.57 -25.23 -1.52
N PRO A 110 -2.22 -24.14 -1.99
CA PRO A 110 -2.90 -23.17 -1.12
C PRO A 110 -4.05 -23.76 -0.28
N ALA A 111 -4.56 -24.93 -0.66
CA ALA A 111 -5.58 -25.64 0.09
C ALA A 111 -5.03 -26.42 1.31
N SER A 112 -3.73 -26.70 1.36
CA SER A 112 -3.14 -27.54 2.41
C SER A 112 -3.19 -26.88 3.79
N ILE A 113 -3.32 -27.68 4.84
CA ILE A 113 -3.42 -27.20 6.24
C ILE A 113 -2.14 -26.47 6.65
N SER A 114 -0.97 -27.04 6.31
CA SER A 114 0.34 -26.43 6.60
C SER A 114 0.51 -25.09 5.90
N THR A 115 0.17 -24.99 4.61
CA THR A 115 0.22 -23.72 3.86
C THR A 115 -0.70 -22.68 4.49
N LYS A 116 -1.94 -23.06 4.84
CA LYS A 116 -2.90 -22.14 5.48
C LYS A 116 -2.39 -21.63 6.83
N LYS A 117 -1.78 -22.49 7.66
CA LYS A 117 -1.22 -22.10 8.97
C LYS A 117 -0.06 -21.12 8.80
N ASN A 118 0.86 -21.39 7.87
CA ASN A 118 1.99 -20.49 7.60
C ASN A 118 1.51 -19.14 7.04
N VAL A 119 0.60 -19.17 6.06
CA VAL A 119 0.03 -17.95 5.46
C VAL A 119 -0.73 -17.13 6.50
N ARG A 120 -1.49 -17.76 7.39
CA ARG A 120 -2.16 -17.07 8.51
C ARG A 120 -1.17 -16.28 9.35
N ARG A 121 -0.08 -16.91 9.80
CA ARG A 121 0.98 -16.26 10.58
C ARG A 121 1.60 -15.08 9.82
N ILE A 122 1.83 -15.22 8.53
CA ILE A 122 2.37 -14.14 7.67
C ILE A 122 1.39 -12.96 7.60
N ILE A 123 0.09 -13.23 7.44
CA ILE A 123 -0.94 -12.19 7.38
C ILE A 123 -1.05 -11.46 8.71
N GLU A 124 -1.13 -12.18 9.83
CA GLU A 124 -1.22 -11.60 11.18
C GLU A 124 -0.02 -10.73 11.51
N GLU A 125 1.19 -11.22 11.23
CA GLU A 125 2.42 -10.46 11.42
C GLU A 125 2.41 -9.17 10.57
N ALA A 126 2.02 -9.26 9.29
CA ALA A 126 2.01 -8.11 8.40
C ALA A 126 0.96 -7.07 8.80
N LEU A 127 -0.27 -7.51 9.14
CA LEU A 127 -1.34 -6.61 9.56
C LEU A 127 -1.05 -5.96 10.92
N SER A 128 -0.48 -6.71 11.87
CA SER A 128 -0.04 -6.15 13.15
C SER A 128 1.00 -5.05 12.95
N LEU A 129 2.02 -5.29 12.11
CA LEU A 129 3.04 -4.28 11.83
C LEU A 129 2.48 -3.05 11.12
N LEU A 130 1.51 -3.22 10.21
CA LEU A 130 0.86 -2.08 9.54
C LEU A 130 -0.07 -1.30 10.47
N ASN A 131 -0.65 -1.96 11.48
CA ASN A 131 -1.53 -1.33 12.46
C ASN A 131 -0.77 -0.37 13.40
N ASP A 132 0.52 -0.64 13.61
CA ASP A 132 1.42 0.21 14.38
C ASP A 132 1.89 1.46 13.58
N LEU A 133 1.56 1.57 12.28
CA LEU A 133 2.05 2.65 11.43
C LEU A 133 1.04 3.79 11.26
N SER A 134 1.55 5.01 11.30
CA SER A 134 0.91 6.20 10.74
C SER A 134 1.87 6.97 9.84
N ILE A 135 1.33 7.83 8.97
CA ILE A 135 2.11 8.61 8.00
C ILE A 135 1.65 10.06 8.02
N SER A 136 2.62 10.97 8.10
CA SER A 136 2.44 12.40 7.82
C SER A 136 3.11 12.74 6.50
N THR A 137 2.45 13.47 5.62
CA THR A 137 3.02 13.84 4.31
C THR A 137 2.43 15.13 3.76
N THR A 138 3.24 15.84 3.00
CA THR A 138 2.82 17.01 2.22
C THR A 138 3.09 16.72 0.76
N GLU A 139 2.04 16.59 -0.04
CA GLU A 139 2.15 16.21 -1.45
C GLU A 139 1.47 17.21 -2.36
N LYS A 140 2.14 17.56 -3.46
CA LYS A 140 1.53 18.32 -4.55
C LYS A 140 0.58 17.43 -5.34
N ARG A 141 -0.72 17.76 -5.32
CA ARG A 141 -1.76 17.09 -6.09
C ARG A 141 -2.38 18.09 -7.07
N LYS A 142 -2.13 17.86 -8.37
CA LYS A 142 -2.43 18.84 -9.44
C LYS A 142 -1.73 20.18 -9.16
N SER A 143 -2.50 21.22 -8.81
CA SER A 143 -2.03 22.58 -8.55
C SER A 143 -1.98 22.92 -7.05
N GLU A 144 -2.50 22.04 -6.20
CA GLU A 144 -2.61 22.26 -4.75
C GLU A 144 -1.58 21.45 -3.99
N ILE A 145 -1.08 22.01 -2.90
CA ILE A 145 -0.29 21.28 -1.90
C ILE A 145 -1.29 20.78 -0.87
N LYS A 146 -1.40 19.46 -0.71
CA LYS A 146 -2.24 18.86 0.34
C LYS A 146 -1.36 18.34 1.45
N GLU A 147 -1.68 18.75 2.66
CA GLU A 147 -1.04 18.29 3.88
C GLU A 147 -1.90 17.21 4.55
N PHE A 148 -1.26 16.12 4.94
CA PHE A 148 -1.86 15.01 5.64
C PHE A 148 -1.05 14.74 6.90
N LYS A 149 -1.64 14.91 8.08
CA LYS A 149 -0.96 14.71 9.36
C LYS A 149 -1.44 13.44 10.06
N ASP A 150 -0.48 12.69 10.58
CA ASP A 150 -0.67 11.53 11.46
C ASP A 150 -1.79 10.59 10.98
N MET A 151 -1.70 10.17 9.72
CA MET A 151 -2.68 9.25 9.13
C MET A 151 -2.34 7.83 9.53
N LYS A 152 -3.04 7.29 10.53
CA LYS A 152 -3.00 5.86 10.85
C LYS A 152 -3.54 5.04 9.68
N LEU A 153 -2.94 3.88 9.38
CA LEU A 153 -3.29 3.10 8.20
C LEU A 153 -4.53 2.20 8.46
N ILE A 154 -4.49 1.45 9.55
CA ILE A 154 -5.49 0.45 9.95
C ILE A 154 -6.09 0.87 11.29
N GLU A 155 -7.41 0.73 11.41
CA GLU A 155 -8.13 0.89 12.69
C GLU A 155 -8.19 -0.45 13.43
N GLU A 156 -8.67 -1.50 12.75
CA GLU A 156 -8.74 -2.85 13.27
C GLU A 156 -8.67 -3.90 12.17
N PHE A 157 -8.34 -5.14 12.56
CA PHE A 157 -8.51 -6.30 11.68
C PHE A 157 -8.96 -7.54 12.47
N LYS A 158 -9.74 -8.39 11.82
CA LYS A 158 -10.23 -9.66 12.39
C LYS A 158 -10.24 -10.77 11.38
N CYS A 159 -10.08 -12.01 11.85
CA CYS A 159 -10.17 -13.20 11.03
C CYS A 159 -11.31 -14.10 11.50
N LYS A 160 -12.31 -14.33 10.63
CA LYS A 160 -13.43 -15.26 10.89
C LYS A 160 -13.50 -16.30 9.78
N LYS A 161 -13.48 -17.59 10.14
CA LYS A 161 -13.54 -18.73 9.21
C LYS A 161 -12.53 -18.63 8.04
N GLY A 162 -11.34 -18.05 8.28
CA GLY A 162 -10.27 -17.91 7.28
C GLY A 162 -10.45 -16.75 6.29
N VAL A 163 -11.38 -15.84 6.57
CA VAL A 163 -11.55 -14.55 5.89
C VAL A 163 -11.08 -13.44 6.83
N TYR A 164 -10.17 -12.60 6.34
CA TYR A 164 -9.74 -11.39 7.01
C TYR A 164 -10.64 -10.24 6.58
N THR A 165 -11.09 -9.49 7.57
CA THR A 165 -11.77 -8.22 7.42
C THR A 165 -10.88 -7.16 8.06
N VAL A 166 -10.48 -6.16 7.27
CA VAL A 166 -9.57 -5.09 7.70
C VAL A 166 -10.31 -3.77 7.53
N GLN A 167 -10.40 -3.01 8.61
CA GLN A 167 -10.96 -1.67 8.63
C GLN A 167 -9.81 -0.68 8.54
N LEU A 168 -9.76 0.08 7.44
CA LEU A 168 -8.79 1.16 7.23
C LEU A 168 -9.31 2.48 7.78
N THR A 169 -8.42 3.42 8.10
CA THR A 169 -8.90 4.74 8.51
C THR A 169 -9.48 5.50 7.32
N GLU A 170 -10.49 6.33 7.60
CA GLU A 170 -11.06 7.23 6.60
C GLU A 170 -10.00 8.17 6.01
N LYS A 171 -9.14 8.78 6.84
CA LYS A 171 -8.06 9.65 6.39
C LYS A 171 -7.15 8.95 5.38
N PHE A 172 -6.75 7.71 5.67
CA PHE A 172 -5.89 6.94 4.78
C PHE A 172 -6.60 6.59 3.47
N VAL A 173 -7.87 6.19 3.52
CA VAL A 173 -8.63 5.87 2.30
C VAL A 173 -8.83 7.12 1.44
N ARG A 174 -9.18 8.28 2.02
CA ARG A 174 -9.28 9.56 1.31
C ARG A 174 -7.96 9.97 0.67
N TYR A 175 -6.86 9.79 1.38
CA TYR A 175 -5.52 9.97 0.84
C TYR A 175 -5.25 9.07 -0.38
N LEU A 176 -5.66 7.79 -0.33
CA LEU A 176 -5.50 6.86 -1.43
C LEU A 176 -6.37 7.20 -2.65
N ILE A 177 -7.68 7.42 -2.50
CA ILE A 177 -8.60 7.62 -3.64
C ILE A 177 -8.37 8.93 -4.39
N THR A 178 -7.75 9.91 -3.74
CA THR A 178 -7.30 11.16 -4.36
C THR A 178 -5.94 11.02 -5.07
N SER A 179 -5.29 9.85 -4.97
CA SER A 179 -3.97 9.59 -5.55
C SER A 179 -4.05 9.28 -7.04
N TYR A 180 -2.89 9.22 -7.71
CA TYR A 180 -2.81 8.80 -9.10
C TYR A 180 -3.14 7.32 -9.25
N VAL A 181 -3.73 6.93 -10.38
CA VAL A 181 -3.98 5.52 -10.69
C VAL A 181 -2.86 4.99 -11.58
N THR A 182 -2.32 3.81 -11.24
CA THR A 182 -1.24 3.15 -11.97
C THR A 182 -1.59 1.72 -12.33
N ASN A 183 -1.07 1.23 -13.45
CA ASN A 183 -1.16 -0.18 -13.85
C ASN A 183 -0.14 -1.01 -13.06
N PHE A 184 -0.61 -1.93 -12.23
CA PHE A 184 0.19 -2.80 -11.38
C PHE A 184 0.15 -4.25 -11.86
N PRO A 185 1.30 -4.83 -12.25
CA PRO A 185 1.37 -6.25 -12.60
C PRO A 185 1.18 -7.13 -11.37
N LEU A 186 0.14 -7.96 -11.33
CA LEU A 186 -0.12 -8.84 -10.19
C LEU A 186 0.99 -9.88 -9.95
N ARG A 187 1.80 -10.16 -10.98
CA ARG A 187 2.97 -11.03 -10.86
C ARG A 187 4.00 -10.52 -9.85
N LEU A 188 4.01 -9.22 -9.53
CA LEU A 188 4.91 -8.66 -8.51
C LEU A 188 4.68 -9.30 -7.13
N PHE A 189 3.44 -9.68 -6.81
CA PHE A 189 3.15 -10.38 -5.54
C PHE A 189 3.86 -11.74 -5.43
N LYS A 190 4.19 -12.38 -6.55
CA LYS A 190 4.85 -13.69 -6.60
C LYS A 190 6.37 -13.64 -6.46
N ILE A 191 6.99 -12.46 -6.48
CA ILE A 191 8.45 -12.31 -6.31
C ILE A 191 8.86 -12.87 -4.93
N ASP A 192 9.93 -13.65 -4.87
CA ASP A 192 10.35 -14.25 -3.59
C ASP A 192 10.79 -13.18 -2.56
N GLU A 193 10.56 -13.46 -1.28
CA GLU A 193 10.92 -12.55 -0.18
C GLU A 193 12.43 -12.34 -0.03
N ARG A 194 13.24 -13.32 -0.45
CA ARG A 194 14.72 -13.22 -0.48
C ARG A 194 15.20 -12.18 -1.49
N SER A 195 14.36 -11.81 -2.44
CA SER A 195 14.67 -10.86 -3.52
C SER A 195 14.05 -9.48 -3.28
N LYS A 196 14.19 -8.92 -2.07
CA LYS A 196 13.65 -7.59 -1.69
C LYS A 196 14.00 -6.51 -2.73
N ASN A 197 15.23 -6.52 -3.24
CA ASN A 197 15.70 -5.57 -4.25
C ASN A 197 14.95 -5.68 -5.58
N VAL A 198 14.61 -6.90 -6.01
CA VAL A 198 13.90 -7.14 -7.28
C VAL A 198 12.49 -6.56 -7.22
N TYR A 199 11.77 -6.79 -6.12
CA TYR A 199 10.45 -6.19 -5.94
C TYR A 199 10.52 -4.65 -5.92
N SER A 200 11.51 -4.10 -5.21
CA SER A 200 11.73 -2.66 -5.13
C SER A 200 11.95 -2.03 -6.50
N LEU A 201 12.89 -2.59 -7.27
CA LEU A 201 13.20 -2.14 -8.63
C LEU A 201 11.98 -2.26 -9.55
N ALA A 202 11.28 -3.39 -9.53
CA ALA A 202 10.11 -3.61 -10.37
C ALA A 202 8.98 -2.61 -10.05
N LYS A 203 8.77 -2.31 -8.76
CA LYS A 203 7.78 -1.33 -8.31
C LYS A 203 8.15 0.09 -8.74
N LYS A 204 9.44 0.48 -8.63
CA LYS A 204 9.95 1.75 -9.19
C LYS A 204 9.72 1.86 -10.70
N LEU A 205 10.00 0.82 -11.46
CA LEU A 205 9.80 0.79 -12.92
C LEU A 205 8.32 1.00 -13.30
N VAL A 206 7.41 0.30 -12.61
CA VAL A 206 5.96 0.47 -12.79
C VAL A 206 5.53 1.92 -12.57
N TYR A 207 6.08 2.58 -11.55
CA TYR A 207 5.77 3.99 -11.29
C TYR A 207 6.32 4.94 -12.34
N HIS A 208 7.57 4.76 -12.75
CA HIS A 208 8.16 5.57 -13.82
C HIS A 208 7.38 5.41 -15.13
N GLN A 209 6.96 4.19 -15.48
CA GLN A 209 6.14 3.94 -16.66
C GLN A 209 4.79 4.67 -16.57
N SER A 210 4.16 4.68 -15.39
CA SER A 210 2.91 5.41 -15.14
C SER A 210 3.06 6.92 -15.34
N ILE A 211 4.13 7.50 -14.79
CA ILE A 211 4.45 8.93 -14.96
C ILE A 211 4.63 9.27 -16.44
N ASN A 212 5.39 8.46 -17.17
CA ASN A 212 5.63 8.66 -18.60
C ASN A 212 4.32 8.56 -19.42
N ASN A 213 3.46 7.60 -19.12
CA ASN A 213 2.16 7.47 -19.78
C ASN A 213 1.24 8.66 -19.48
N ASN A 214 1.26 9.16 -18.24
CA ASN A 214 0.48 10.33 -17.85
C ASN A 214 1.01 11.62 -18.50
N ARG A 215 2.33 11.76 -18.65
CA ARG A 215 2.96 12.86 -19.40
C ARG A 215 2.55 12.81 -20.88
N LYS A 216 2.68 11.67 -21.55
CA LYS A 216 2.25 11.48 -22.95
C LYS A 216 0.77 11.84 -23.16
N LYS A 217 -0.11 11.40 -22.26
CA LYS A 217 -1.55 11.76 -22.31
C LYS A 217 -1.82 13.25 -22.10
N LYS A 218 -1.05 13.92 -21.24
CA LYS A 218 -1.15 15.39 -21.08
C LYS A 218 -0.74 16.13 -22.35
N PHE A 219 0.36 15.72 -22.99
CA PHE A 219 0.78 16.28 -24.28
C PHE A 219 -0.31 16.10 -25.33
N MET A 220 -0.91 14.91 -25.48
CA MET A 220 -1.98 14.71 -26.47
C MET A 220 -3.24 15.57 -26.21
N LYS A 221 -3.60 15.82 -24.94
CA LYS A 221 -4.72 16.71 -24.60
C LYS A 221 -4.45 18.19 -24.89
N SER A 222 -3.20 18.66 -24.70
CA SER A 222 -2.87 20.06 -25.02
C SER A 222 -2.88 20.35 -26.52
N TYR A 223 -2.61 19.36 -27.38
CA TYR A 223 -2.72 19.53 -28.84
C TYR A 223 -4.18 19.56 -29.34
N GLN A 224 -5.13 18.97 -28.62
CA GLN A 224 -6.55 19.05 -28.98
C GLN A 224 -7.22 20.39 -28.60
N LEU A 225 -6.62 21.15 -27.68
CA LEU A 225 -7.11 22.47 -27.24
C LEU A 225 -6.58 23.63 -28.09
N ASN A 226 -5.65 23.38 -29.02
CA ASN A 226 -5.07 24.38 -29.93
C ASN A 226 -5.55 24.21 -31.38
N LEU A 227 -6.69 23.53 -31.60
CA LEU A 227 -7.25 23.24 -32.92
C LEU A 227 -8.69 23.76 -33.11
N TYR A 228 -9.11 24.74 -32.31
CA TYR A 228 -10.35 25.49 -32.50
C TYR A 228 -10.09 26.99 -32.36
#